data_AF-A0A939XWI8-F1
#
_entry.id   AF-A0A939XWI8-F1
#
_cell.length_a   1.000
_cell.length_b   1.000
_cell.length_c   1.000
_cell.angle_alpha   90.00
_cell.angle_beta   90.00
_cell.angle_gamma   90.00
#
_symmetry.space_group_name_H-M   'P 1'
#
loop_
_entity.id
_entity.type
_entity.pdbx_description
1 polymer ?
#
loop_
_entity_poly.entity_id
_entity_poly.type
_entity_poly.pdbx_seq_one_letter_code
_entity_poly.pdbx_strand_id
1 'polypeptide(L)'
;MPATALGAYATHYDFQVDGLYYNYIDGENAVEVTTPPTEYYSLTSVTIPATVTYNGTTYTVTAIGPSAFQYDRELTSITIPNTVTTIGRFAFFDCYGLTSMTISNSVTFNGDGAFSACTGLTSLAVESGNPN
;
A
#
# COMPACT_ATOMS: atom_id res chain seq x y z
N MET A 1 8.70 -23.61 6.76
CA MET A 1 9.63 -22.54 6.36
C MET A 1 10.54 -23.06 5.25
N PRO A 2 10.45 -22.49 4.03
CA PRO A 2 11.62 -22.38 3.20
C PRO A 2 11.87 -20.91 2.84
N ALA A 3 13.14 -20.52 2.90
CA ALA A 3 13.65 -19.35 2.21
C ALA A 3 13.67 -19.65 0.69
N THR A 4 13.18 -18.74 -0.15
CA THR A 4 13.42 -18.79 -1.60
C THR A 4 13.54 -17.40 -2.21
N ALA A 5 14.71 -17.19 -2.81
CA ALA A 5 15.00 -16.45 -4.03
C ALA A 5 14.74 -14.92 -4.10
N LEU A 6 15.85 -14.22 -4.30
CA LEU A 6 15.93 -12.93 -4.99
C LEU A 6 15.19 -13.04 -6.35
N GLY A 7 14.11 -12.26 -6.52
CA GLY A 7 13.45 -12.00 -7.79
C GLY A 7 12.18 -12.78 -8.05
N ALA A 8 11.06 -12.41 -7.42
CA ALA A 8 9.71 -12.77 -7.85
C ALA A 8 8.74 -11.68 -7.39
N TYR A 9 7.87 -11.21 -8.27
CA TYR A 9 6.67 -10.46 -7.89
C TYR A 9 5.97 -11.24 -6.77
N ALA A 10 5.51 -10.58 -5.71
CA ALA A 10 4.87 -11.27 -4.58
C ALA A 10 3.61 -12.00 -5.07
N THR A 11 3.71 -13.29 -5.38
CA THR A 11 2.56 -14.11 -5.81
C THR A 11 1.73 -14.60 -4.61
N HIS A 12 1.84 -13.94 -3.46
CA HIS A 12 1.23 -14.38 -2.22
C HIS A 12 0.59 -13.20 -1.49
N TYR A 13 -0.70 -13.37 -1.23
CA TYR A 13 -1.46 -12.63 -0.23
C TYR A 13 -1.93 -13.62 0.85
N ASP A 14 -2.07 -13.18 2.09
CA ASP A 14 -2.59 -14.00 3.19
C ASP A 14 -4.12 -13.99 3.26
N PHE A 15 -4.73 -12.81 3.11
CA PHE A 15 -6.17 -12.66 3.12
C PHE A 15 -6.65 -11.41 2.36
N GLN A 16 -7.96 -11.37 2.09
CA GLN A 16 -8.61 -10.25 1.41
C GLN A 16 -9.76 -9.71 2.25
N VAL A 17 -9.86 -8.38 2.34
CA VAL A 17 -10.99 -7.67 2.96
C VAL A 17 -11.32 -6.43 2.13
N ASP A 18 -12.60 -6.25 1.82
CA ASP A 18 -13.13 -5.09 1.09
C ASP A 18 -12.39 -4.77 -0.22
N GLY A 19 -12.02 -5.83 -0.95
CA GLY A 19 -11.32 -5.71 -2.23
C GLY A 19 -9.81 -5.46 -2.12
N LEU A 20 -9.27 -5.21 -0.92
CA LEU A 20 -7.84 -5.08 -0.67
C LEU A 20 -7.24 -6.41 -0.19
N TYR A 21 -6.02 -6.67 -0.63
CA TYR A 21 -5.23 -7.84 -0.28
C TYR A 21 -4.19 -7.47 0.77
N TYR A 22 -3.96 -8.38 1.72
CA TYR A 22 -3.09 -8.16 2.86
C TYR A 22 -2.12 -9.32 3.09
N ASN A 23 -0.92 -8.98 3.57
CA ASN A 23 0.05 -9.92 4.14
C ASN A 23 0.22 -9.65 5.63
N TYR A 24 0.39 -10.71 6.42
CA TYR A 24 0.82 -10.61 7.81
C TYR A 24 2.25 -10.08 7.89
N ILE A 25 2.48 -9.19 8.85
CA ILE A 25 3.83 -8.77 9.22
C ILE A 25 4.28 -9.67 10.37
N ASP A 26 5.27 -10.51 10.08
CA ASP A 26 5.78 -11.51 11.03
C ASP A 26 6.20 -10.88 12.36
N GLY A 27 5.69 -11.43 13.47
CA GLY A 27 6.02 -10.97 14.82
C GLY A 27 5.23 -9.76 15.30
N GLU A 28 4.28 -9.26 14.51
CA GLU A 28 3.43 -8.11 14.85
C GLU A 28 1.93 -8.46 14.74
N ASN A 29 1.07 -7.74 15.46
CA ASN A 29 -0.37 -7.74 15.20
C ASN A 29 -0.71 -6.72 14.10
N ALA A 30 -0.01 -6.83 12.98
CA ALA A 30 -0.01 -5.86 11.90
C ALA A 30 0.01 -6.53 10.53
N VAL A 31 -0.44 -5.78 9.53
CA VAL A 31 -0.50 -6.21 8.15
C VAL A 31 -0.03 -5.12 7.20
N GLU A 32 0.44 -5.55 6.04
CA GLU A 32 0.70 -4.67 4.90
C GLU A 32 -0.34 -4.88 3.80
N VAL A 33 -0.67 -3.82 3.06
CA VAL A 33 -1.44 -3.95 1.82
C VAL A 33 -0.52 -4.52 0.74
N THR A 34 -0.98 -5.51 -0.01
CA THR A 34 -0.20 -6.20 -1.04
C THR A 34 -0.94 -6.26 -2.39
N THR A 35 -0.26 -6.79 -3.40
CA THR A 35 -0.78 -6.95 -4.77
C THR A 35 -1.85 -8.04 -4.85
N PRO A 36 -2.84 -7.93 -5.75
CA PRO A 36 -3.72 -9.06 -6.07
C PRO A 36 -2.93 -10.25 -6.64
N PRO A 37 -3.45 -11.48 -6.53
CA PRO A 37 -2.74 -12.70 -6.96
C PRO A 37 -2.64 -12.88 -8.48
N THR A 38 -3.56 -12.31 -9.26
CA THR A 38 -3.73 -12.63 -10.69
C THR A 38 -3.73 -11.42 -11.60
N GLU A 39 -3.74 -10.20 -11.05
CA GLU A 39 -3.84 -8.96 -11.79
C GLU A 39 -3.36 -7.76 -10.97
N TYR A 40 -3.33 -6.59 -11.59
CA TYR A 40 -3.15 -5.31 -10.89
C TYR A 40 -4.49 -4.82 -10.38
N TYR A 41 -4.46 -3.98 -9.35
CA TYR A 41 -5.64 -3.20 -9.00
C TYR A 41 -6.08 -2.35 -10.20
N SER A 42 -7.38 -2.09 -10.26
CA SER A 42 -8.00 -1.15 -11.20
C SER A 42 -9.02 -0.33 -10.41
N LEU A 43 -8.52 0.37 -9.38
CA LEU A 43 -9.33 1.14 -8.45
C LEU A 43 -9.43 2.56 -8.97
N THR A 44 -10.57 3.23 -8.82
CA THR A 44 -10.67 4.67 -9.14
C THR A 44 -10.21 5.54 -7.99
N SER A 45 -10.47 5.09 -6.76
CA SER A 45 -10.05 5.71 -5.51
C SER A 45 -9.92 4.66 -4.42
N VAL A 46 -8.97 4.84 -3.50
CA VAL A 46 -8.81 3.94 -2.36
C VAL A 46 -8.55 4.72 -1.07
N THR A 47 -9.21 4.30 0.01
CA THR A 47 -8.87 4.72 1.38
C THR A 47 -8.33 3.49 2.08
N ILE A 48 -7.04 3.53 2.43
CA ILE A 48 -6.42 2.43 3.17
C ILE A 48 -6.99 2.47 4.59
N PRO A 49 -7.58 1.38 5.09
CA PRO A 49 -8.13 1.38 6.45
C PRO A 49 -6.99 1.38 7.47
N ALA A 50 -7.17 2.05 8.61
CA ALA A 50 -6.17 2.05 9.68
C ALA A 50 -6.05 0.67 10.36
N THR A 51 -7.14 -0.09 10.37
CA THR A 51 -7.22 -1.46 10.89
C THR A 51 -8.09 -2.32 9.98
N VAL A 52 -7.84 -3.62 9.95
CA VAL A 52 -8.64 -4.60 9.22
C VAL A 52 -8.95 -5.78 10.13
N THR A 53 -10.17 -6.31 10.06
CA THR A 53 -10.56 -7.49 10.86
C THR A 53 -10.76 -8.69 9.95
N TYR A 54 -10.05 -9.78 10.24
CA TYR A 54 -10.15 -11.05 9.53
C TYR A 54 -10.26 -12.20 10.53
N ASN A 55 -11.24 -13.08 10.34
CA ASN A 55 -11.53 -14.21 11.25
C ASN A 55 -11.65 -13.84 12.74
N GLY A 56 -12.20 -12.66 13.05
CA GLY A 56 -12.41 -12.20 14.42
C GLY A 56 -11.19 -11.56 15.10
N THR A 57 -10.05 -11.48 14.40
CA THR A 57 -8.86 -10.77 14.86
C THR A 57 -8.72 -9.45 14.11
N THR A 58 -8.47 -8.37 14.84
CA THR A 58 -8.20 -7.04 14.26
C THR A 58 -6.69 -6.81 14.18
N TYR A 59 -6.23 -6.45 12.99
CA TYR A 59 -4.85 -6.12 12.67
C TYR A 59 -4.73 -4.62 12.37
N THR A 60 -3.62 -4.01 12.76
CA THR A 60 -3.29 -2.64 12.33
C THR A 60 -2.68 -2.68 10.94
N VAL A 61 -3.11 -1.81 10.04
CA VAL A 61 -2.46 -1.66 8.72
C VAL A 61 -1.31 -0.68 8.88
N THR A 62 -0.08 -1.19 8.78
CA THR A 62 1.14 -0.41 9.07
C THR A 62 2.03 -0.18 7.86
N ALA A 63 1.77 -0.87 6.75
CA ALA A 63 2.57 -0.72 5.55
C ALA A 63 1.76 -0.87 4.25
N ILE A 64 2.30 -0.28 3.19
CA ILE A 64 1.97 -0.60 1.81
C ILE A 64 3.18 -1.35 1.25
N GLY A 65 2.98 -2.63 0.96
CA GLY A 65 4.03 -3.55 0.55
C GLY A 65 4.67 -3.19 -0.79
N PRO A 66 5.80 -3.81 -1.13
CA PRO A 66 6.45 -3.64 -2.42
C PRO A 66 5.45 -3.88 -3.56
N SER A 67 5.44 -2.98 -4.55
CA SER A 67 4.60 -3.09 -5.73
C SER A 67 3.08 -3.14 -5.51
N ALA A 68 2.54 -2.92 -4.29
CA ALA A 68 1.14 -3.17 -3.94
C ALA A 68 0.11 -2.62 -4.96
N PHE A 69 0.29 -1.39 -5.41
CA PHE A 69 -0.55 -0.70 -6.39
C PHE A 69 0.14 -0.49 -7.75
N GLN A 70 1.22 -1.23 -8.05
CA GLN A 70 1.92 -1.05 -9.32
C GLN A 70 0.96 -1.21 -10.51
N TYR A 71 1.08 -0.33 -11.50
CA TYR A 71 0.24 -0.30 -12.70
C TYR A 71 -1.28 -0.14 -12.45
N ASP A 72 -1.71 0.33 -11.26
CA ASP A 72 -3.10 0.75 -11.05
C ASP A 72 -3.34 2.10 -11.75
N ARG A 73 -3.53 2.01 -13.06
CA ARG A 73 -3.59 3.15 -13.98
C ARG A 73 -4.89 3.94 -13.89
N GLU A 74 -5.91 3.35 -13.28
CA GLU A 74 -7.21 3.99 -13.05
C GLU A 74 -7.27 4.70 -11.69
N LEU A 75 -6.29 4.46 -10.80
CA LEU A 75 -6.25 5.06 -9.47
C LEU A 75 -6.01 6.55 -9.58
N THR A 76 -7.03 7.35 -9.29
CA THR A 76 -6.96 8.81 -9.34
C THR A 76 -6.61 9.45 -8.00
N SER A 77 -7.03 8.82 -6.90
CA SER A 77 -6.84 9.34 -5.54
C SER A 77 -6.62 8.24 -4.51
N ILE A 78 -5.67 8.44 -3.60
CA ILE A 78 -5.47 7.57 -2.44
C ILE A 78 -5.36 8.36 -1.14
N THR A 79 -6.01 7.84 -0.08
CA THR A 79 -5.86 8.31 1.30
C THR A 79 -5.15 7.25 2.13
N ILE A 80 -4.02 7.63 2.73
CA ILE A 80 -3.16 6.76 3.55
C ILE A 80 -3.25 7.21 5.02
N PRO A 81 -3.70 6.34 5.95
CA PRO A 81 -3.90 6.69 7.34
C PRO A 81 -2.56 6.82 8.09
N ASN A 82 -2.61 7.38 9.31
CA ASN A 82 -1.42 7.57 10.15
C ASN A 82 -0.82 6.30 10.73
N THR A 83 -1.55 5.19 10.70
CA THR A 83 -1.03 3.88 11.12
C THR A 83 -0.04 3.33 10.12
N VAL A 84 -0.13 3.72 8.84
CA VAL A 84 0.83 3.34 7.81
C VAL A 84 2.10 4.17 8.01
N THR A 85 3.20 3.49 8.33
CA THR A 85 4.51 4.07 8.56
C THR A 85 5.51 3.71 7.47
N THR A 86 5.20 2.72 6.64
CA THR A 86 6.10 2.22 5.59
C THR A 86 5.42 2.16 4.23
N ILE A 87 6.05 2.73 3.21
CA ILE A 87 5.71 2.51 1.79
C ILE A 87 6.89 1.81 1.11
N GLY A 88 6.63 0.63 0.55
CA GLY A 88 7.62 -0.23 -0.07
C GLY A 88 8.08 0.21 -1.45
N ARG A 89 9.15 -0.43 -1.92
CA ARG A 89 9.73 -0.23 -3.26
C ARG A 89 8.66 -0.39 -4.34
N PHE A 90 8.61 0.56 -5.28
CA PHE A 90 7.68 0.55 -6.41
C PHE A 90 6.19 0.42 -6.05
N ALA A 91 5.77 0.73 -4.81
CA ALA A 91 4.40 0.56 -4.35
C ALA A 91 3.33 1.18 -5.28
N PHE A 92 3.64 2.31 -5.94
CA PHE A 92 2.77 2.99 -6.89
C PHE A 92 3.42 3.13 -8.28
N PHE A 93 4.34 2.23 -8.64
CA PHE A 93 5.03 2.34 -9.93
C PHE A 93 4.05 2.37 -11.12
N ASP A 94 4.23 3.33 -12.03
CA ASP A 94 3.40 3.53 -13.24
C ASP A 94 1.89 3.72 -12.95
N CYS A 95 1.55 4.27 -11.78
CA CYS A 95 0.20 4.81 -11.48
C CYS A 95 0.01 6.18 -12.15
N TYR A 96 0.02 6.25 -13.48
CA TYR A 96 -0.06 7.56 -14.17
C TYR A 96 -1.42 8.27 -13.96
N GLY A 97 -2.47 7.53 -13.61
CA GLY A 97 -3.79 8.10 -13.28
C GLY A 97 -3.83 8.81 -11.95
N LEU A 98 -2.85 8.56 -11.06
CA LEU A 98 -2.85 9.08 -9.70
C LEU A 98 -2.56 10.57 -9.71
N THR A 99 -3.58 11.37 -9.41
CA THR A 99 -3.48 12.84 -9.43
C THR A 99 -3.36 13.46 -8.05
N SER A 100 -3.98 12.84 -7.05
CA SER A 100 -4.02 13.32 -5.67
C SER A 100 -3.66 12.23 -4.68
N MET A 101 -2.81 12.56 -3.72
CA MET A 101 -2.49 11.69 -2.59
C MET A 101 -2.64 12.46 -1.28
N THR A 102 -3.30 11.83 -0.31
CA THR A 102 -3.31 12.29 1.07
C THR A 102 -2.50 11.30 1.91
N ILE A 103 -1.46 11.79 2.57
CA ILE A 103 -0.55 10.99 3.37
C ILE A 103 -0.45 11.54 4.80
N SER A 104 -0.22 10.65 5.77
CA SER A 104 0.24 11.08 7.08
C SER A 104 1.74 11.43 7.03
N ASN A 105 2.18 12.37 7.85
CA ASN A 105 3.59 12.71 8.00
C ASN A 105 4.44 11.61 8.69
N SER A 106 3.84 10.53 9.20
CA SER A 106 4.54 9.40 9.84
C SER A 106 5.15 8.44 8.83
N VAL A 107 4.84 8.61 7.54
CA VAL A 107 5.29 7.70 6.50
C VAL A 107 6.78 7.86 6.22
N THR A 108 7.50 6.77 6.41
CA THR A 108 8.86 6.57 5.95
C THR A 108 8.84 5.81 4.63
N PHE A 109 9.57 6.31 3.63
CA PHE A 109 9.74 5.65 2.35
C PHE A 109 10.89 4.63 2.45
N ASN A 110 10.56 3.34 2.42
CA ASN A 110 11.54 2.26 2.48
C ASN A 110 11.62 1.55 1.12
N GLY A 111 12.02 2.29 0.08
CA GLY A 111 12.28 1.71 -1.22
C GLY A 111 12.48 2.70 -2.35
N ASP A 112 13.28 2.30 -3.33
CA ASP A 112 13.52 3.09 -4.54
C ASP A 112 12.24 3.24 -5.37
N GLY A 113 11.98 4.46 -5.84
CA GLY A 113 10.99 4.73 -6.88
C GLY A 113 9.54 4.40 -6.51
N ALA A 114 9.12 4.53 -5.24
CA ALA A 114 7.74 4.28 -4.81
C ALA A 114 6.68 4.96 -5.70
N PHE A 115 6.98 6.15 -6.23
CA PHE A 115 6.12 6.92 -7.16
C PHE A 115 6.74 7.09 -8.56
N SER A 116 7.68 6.23 -8.93
CA SER A 116 8.30 6.32 -10.25
C SER A 116 7.25 6.08 -11.35
N ALA A 117 7.31 6.90 -12.40
CA ALA A 117 6.32 6.95 -13.48
C ALA A 117 4.88 7.34 -13.07
N CYS A 118 4.65 7.85 -11.85
CA CYS A 118 3.39 8.54 -11.49
C CYS A 118 3.32 9.95 -12.11
N THR A 119 3.21 10.03 -13.43
CA THR A 119 3.28 11.32 -14.16
C THR A 119 2.08 12.23 -13.93
N GLY A 120 0.94 11.68 -13.49
CA GLY A 120 -0.26 12.44 -13.15
C GLY A 120 -0.23 13.08 -11.76
N LEU A 121 0.71 12.71 -10.88
CA LEU A 121 0.69 13.14 -9.48
C LEU A 121 1.06 14.62 -9.39
N THR A 122 0.05 15.46 -9.16
CA THR A 122 0.17 16.92 -9.12
C THR A 122 -0.12 17.50 -7.74
N SER A 123 -0.79 16.74 -6.86
CA SER A 123 -1.15 17.17 -5.52
C SER A 123 -0.78 16.13 -4.47
N LEU A 124 0.00 16.54 -3.49
CA LEU A 124 0.29 15.79 -2.28
C LEU A 124 -0.16 16.62 -1.07
N ALA A 125 -1.17 16.12 -0.36
CA ALA A 125 -1.64 16.70 0.89
C ALA A 125 -1.08 15.89 2.08
N VAL A 126 -0.61 16.61 3.10
CA VAL A 126 -0.19 16.02 4.38
C VAL A 126 -1.21 16.46 5.43
N GLU A 127 -1.96 15.52 6.00
CA GLU A 127 -2.99 15.87 7.00
C GLU A 127 -2.38 16.28 8.35
N SER A 128 -3.00 17.28 8.98
CA SER A 128 -2.55 18.00 10.19
C SER A 128 -2.60 17.21 11.50
N GLY A 129 -2.62 15.88 11.44
CA GLY A 129 -2.77 14.98 12.59
C GLY A 129 -1.48 14.62 13.31
N ASN A 130 -0.34 15.24 13.00
CA ASN A 130 0.92 14.91 13.65
C ASN A 130 1.93 16.09 13.53
N PRO A 131 2.49 16.59 14.64
CA PRO A 131 3.42 17.72 14.67
C PRO A 131 4.81 17.33 14.15
N ASN A 132 5.53 18.36 13.67
CA ASN A 132 6.96 18.32 13.36
C ASN A 132 7.82 17.85 14.54
#